data_AF-A0A2E7F7A9-F1
#
_entry.id   AF-A0A2E7F7A9-F1
#
_cell.length_a   1.000
_cell.length_b   1.000
_cell.length_c   1.000
_cell.angle_alpha   90.00
_cell.angle_beta   90.00
_cell.angle_gamma   90.00
#
_symmetry.space_group_name_H-M   'P 1'
#
loop_
_entity.id
_entity.type
_entity.pdbx_description
1 polymer ?
#
loop_
_entity_poly.entity_id
_entity_poly.type
_entity_poly.pdbx_seq_one_letter_code
_entity_poly.pdbx_strand_id
1 'polypeptide(L)'
;MTTRFNYRTKYTFKNERDRFAVSDQSKPIYNIPVIDLAPFLNGAPGAAERTAKRLCWIQEEVGFYYTINHGIPPPLIKAAHDQVEAFHSQPLKDKLAIKVDEKSTGYVPFKSTVYVTSKVAENKRKNLNENIRIVRERPVDHPGIMSGRPFTGPNKWPEHEKLTNFKPVMLEYFRAMEDLGHAMLPLYAMALGLPHDYFNDLFTDPCWISRNVHYPPVDAEEGQFGIAPHTDHGFITLLPINEVPGLQVQARDGVWISAGYIENAIIVNSGDFMAKWTNGRFRATPHRVLPPTKDRYISALFYNPNWDVSSAPLPGCNGPGHQPPSAITTMLDHLCAYVNSNYAQTAGGMQDDQDFS
;
A
#
# COMPACT_ATOMS: atom_id res chain seq x y z
N MET A 1 14.54 -25.00 14.59
CA MET A 1 14.65 -25.80 13.35
C MET A 1 14.33 -24.88 12.20
N THR A 2 15.35 -24.46 11.46
CA THR A 2 15.27 -23.45 10.39
C THR A 2 14.93 -24.12 9.07
N THR A 3 13.69 -23.98 8.61
CA THR A 3 13.23 -24.52 7.33
C THR A 3 13.74 -23.61 6.21
N ARG A 4 14.77 -24.06 5.49
CA ARG A 4 15.25 -23.41 4.25
C ARG A 4 14.26 -23.70 3.12
N PHE A 5 13.50 -22.70 2.70
CA PHE A 5 12.66 -22.79 1.49
C PHE A 5 13.50 -22.48 0.25
N ASN A 6 13.79 -23.52 -0.54
CA ASN A 6 14.49 -23.42 -1.82
C ASN A 6 13.44 -23.46 -2.95
N TYR A 7 12.92 -22.29 -3.35
CA TYR A 7 12.21 -22.15 -4.63
C TYR A 7 13.00 -21.18 -5.51
N ARG A 8 13.71 -21.73 -6.50
CA ARG A 8 14.41 -20.95 -7.53
C ARG A 8 13.48 -20.76 -8.74
N THR A 9 12.81 -19.63 -8.83
CA THR A 9 12.28 -19.12 -10.10
C THR A 9 13.33 -18.18 -10.69
N LYS A 10 13.99 -18.61 -11.78
CA LYS A 10 14.93 -17.75 -12.51
C LYS A 10 14.15 -16.88 -13.48
N TYR A 11 13.92 -15.61 -13.13
CA TYR A 11 13.53 -14.60 -14.11
C TYR A 11 14.79 -14.08 -14.82
N THR A 12 14.96 -14.39 -16.10
CA THR A 12 16.06 -13.87 -16.93
C THR A 12 15.58 -12.66 -17.72
N PHE A 13 16.12 -11.48 -17.42
CA PHE A 13 15.91 -10.26 -18.20
C PHE A 13 16.49 -10.41 -19.61
N LYS A 14 15.76 -9.93 -20.61
CA LYS A 14 16.12 -10.08 -22.04
C LYS A 14 17.12 -9.04 -22.56
N ASN A 15 17.64 -8.11 -21.74
CA ASN A 15 18.67 -7.16 -22.14
C ASN A 15 19.48 -6.66 -20.93
N GLU A 16 20.81 -6.81 -20.97
CA GLU A 16 21.73 -6.47 -19.87
C GLU A 16 22.22 -5.00 -19.88
N ARG A 17 21.82 -4.18 -20.88
CA ARG A 17 22.47 -2.89 -21.16
C ARG A 17 21.99 -1.67 -20.36
N ASP A 18 20.89 -1.73 -19.63
CA ASP A 18 20.39 -0.57 -18.87
C ASP A 18 20.81 -0.54 -17.39
N ARG A 19 21.76 -1.38 -16.98
CA ARG A 19 22.00 -1.61 -15.55
C ARG A 19 22.67 -0.47 -14.78
N PHE A 20 23.38 0.48 -15.40
CA PHE A 20 24.06 1.56 -14.65
C PHE A 20 24.29 2.86 -15.43
N ALA A 21 23.40 3.23 -16.35
CA ALA A 21 23.47 4.58 -16.92
C ALA A 21 22.98 5.59 -15.86
N VAL A 22 23.88 6.45 -15.39
CA VAL A 22 23.51 7.70 -14.70
C VAL A 22 22.66 8.47 -15.71
N SER A 23 21.34 8.43 -15.54
CA SER A 23 20.43 9.16 -16.41
C SER A 23 20.71 10.64 -16.25
N ASP A 24 20.78 11.35 -17.39
CA ASP A 24 20.66 12.80 -17.45
C ASP A 24 19.50 13.25 -16.53
N GLN A 25 19.84 13.91 -15.41
CA GLN A 25 18.91 14.29 -14.34
C GLN A 25 17.83 15.28 -14.80
N SER A 26 17.90 15.76 -16.05
CA SER A 26 16.96 16.73 -16.62
C SER A 26 15.72 16.12 -17.28
N LYS A 27 15.69 14.80 -17.54
CA LYS A 27 14.56 14.16 -18.24
C LYS A 27 13.61 13.41 -17.29
N PRO A 28 12.29 13.60 -17.41
CA PRO A 28 11.31 12.84 -16.63
C PRO A 28 11.43 11.33 -16.92
N ILE A 29 11.33 10.53 -15.86
CA ILE A 29 11.39 9.07 -15.93
C ILE A 29 10.00 8.53 -16.24
N TYR A 30 9.86 7.87 -17.39
CA TYR A 30 8.57 7.34 -17.87
C TYR A 30 8.36 5.85 -17.61
N ASN A 31 9.31 5.16 -16.97
CA ASN A 31 9.22 3.75 -16.63
C ASN A 31 9.31 3.55 -15.12
N ILE A 32 8.43 2.72 -14.56
CA ILE A 32 8.48 2.34 -13.14
C ILE A 32 9.66 1.37 -12.93
N PRO A 33 10.66 1.70 -12.09
CA PRO A 33 11.84 0.86 -11.87
C PRO A 33 11.51 -0.51 -11.27
N VAL A 34 12.42 -1.48 -11.47
CA VAL A 34 12.33 -2.82 -10.87
C VAL A 34 13.48 -3.04 -9.89
N ILE A 35 13.19 -3.66 -8.73
CA ILE A 35 14.16 -4.16 -7.76
C ILE A 35 14.01 -5.68 -7.66
N ASP A 36 15.10 -6.41 -7.95
CA ASP A 36 15.21 -7.83 -7.64
C ASP A 36 15.68 -8.01 -6.19
N LEU A 37 14.83 -8.55 -5.32
CA LEU A 37 15.16 -8.76 -3.91
C LEU A 37 15.96 -10.04 -3.64
N ALA A 38 16.07 -10.96 -4.60
CA ALA A 38 16.74 -12.24 -4.36
C ALA A 38 18.19 -12.10 -3.85
N PRO A 39 19.06 -11.23 -4.41
CA PRO A 39 20.42 -11.09 -3.91
C PRO A 39 20.48 -10.64 -2.45
N PHE A 40 19.58 -9.74 -2.05
CA PHE A 40 19.49 -9.24 -0.67
C PHE A 40 18.95 -10.32 0.27
N LEU A 41 17.82 -10.93 -0.07
CA LEU A 41 17.19 -11.97 0.76
C LEU A 41 18.07 -13.22 0.93
N ASN A 42 18.93 -13.51 -0.05
CA ASN A 42 19.90 -14.62 0.03
C ASN A 42 21.24 -14.24 0.67
N GLY A 43 21.39 -13.00 1.19
CA GLY A 43 22.61 -12.56 1.87
C GLY A 43 23.83 -12.46 0.96
N ALA A 44 23.65 -12.16 -0.33
CA ALA A 44 24.78 -12.02 -1.24
C ALA A 44 25.66 -10.81 -0.83
N PRO A 45 27.00 -10.94 -0.86
CA PRO A 45 27.90 -9.86 -0.45
C PRO A 45 27.61 -8.51 -1.14
N GLY A 46 27.45 -7.46 -0.34
CA GLY A 46 27.18 -6.10 -0.79
C GLY A 46 25.78 -5.88 -1.38
N ALA A 47 24.87 -6.87 -1.31
CA ALA A 47 23.56 -6.74 -1.92
C ALA A 47 22.66 -5.74 -1.20
N ALA A 48 22.74 -5.66 0.14
CA ALA A 48 21.98 -4.70 0.93
C ALA A 48 22.31 -3.26 0.53
N GLU A 49 23.59 -2.91 0.43
CA GLU A 49 24.08 -1.58 0.07
C GLU A 49 23.70 -1.20 -1.36
N ARG A 50 23.86 -2.12 -2.32
CA ARG A 50 23.47 -1.88 -3.72
C ARG A 50 21.97 -1.67 -3.85
N THR A 51 21.16 -2.51 -3.19
CA THR A 51 19.70 -2.40 -3.20
C THR A 51 19.23 -1.13 -2.50
N ALA A 52 19.79 -0.79 -1.33
CA ALA A 52 19.48 0.43 -0.60
C ALA A 52 19.84 1.70 -1.41
N LYS A 53 20.99 1.71 -2.08
CA LYS A 53 21.37 2.83 -2.97
C LYS A 53 20.39 2.98 -4.13
N ARG A 54 19.97 1.86 -4.74
CA ARG A 54 18.96 1.88 -5.81
C ARG A 54 17.60 2.36 -5.28
N LEU A 55 17.20 1.89 -4.10
CA LEU A 55 15.96 2.28 -3.43
C LEU A 55 15.95 3.78 -3.10
N CYS A 56 17.06 4.33 -2.59
CA CYS A 56 17.21 5.77 -2.33
C CYS A 56 16.88 6.60 -3.57
N TRP A 57 17.55 6.30 -4.70
CA TRP A 57 17.28 7.00 -5.96
C TRP A 57 15.83 6.83 -6.43
N ILE A 58 15.27 5.63 -6.31
CA ILE A 58 13.86 5.39 -6.67
C ILE A 58 12.93 6.25 -5.82
N GLN A 59 13.14 6.34 -4.51
CA GLN A 59 12.27 7.06 -3.60
C GLN A 59 12.39 8.58 -3.76
N GLU A 60 13.58 9.08 -4.10
CA GLU A 60 13.79 10.50 -4.40
C GLU A 60 13.19 10.86 -5.77
N GLU A 61 13.34 10.02 -6.81
CA GLU A 61 12.98 10.40 -8.18
C GLU A 61 11.60 9.93 -8.66
N VAL A 62 11.12 8.80 -8.17
CA VAL A 62 9.93 8.12 -8.70
C VAL A 62 8.88 7.88 -7.62
N GLY A 63 9.27 7.42 -6.43
CA GLY A 63 8.36 7.05 -5.33
C GLY A 63 7.54 5.76 -5.57
N PHE A 64 7.75 5.07 -6.69
CA PHE A 64 7.15 3.79 -7.07
C PHE A 64 8.20 2.85 -7.67
N TYR A 65 8.07 1.55 -7.42
CA TYR A 65 8.86 0.52 -8.08
C TYR A 65 8.17 -0.85 -8.01
N TYR A 66 8.52 -1.73 -8.93
CA TYR A 66 8.22 -3.16 -8.80
C TYR A 66 9.30 -3.85 -7.98
N THR A 67 8.89 -4.79 -7.14
CA THR A 67 9.77 -5.80 -6.59
C THR A 67 9.47 -7.17 -7.18
N ILE A 68 10.51 -7.90 -7.54
CA ILE A 68 10.46 -9.29 -7.99
C ILE A 68 11.33 -10.18 -7.09
N ASN A 69 11.09 -11.48 -7.13
CA ASN A 69 11.77 -12.48 -6.29
C ASN A 69 11.74 -12.10 -4.80
N HIS A 70 10.61 -11.56 -4.35
CA HIS A 70 10.37 -11.07 -2.98
C HIS A 70 10.11 -12.20 -1.97
N GLY A 71 10.05 -13.46 -2.41
CA GLY A 71 9.95 -14.64 -1.53
C GLY A 71 8.53 -15.08 -1.15
N ILE A 72 7.50 -14.30 -1.49
CA ILE A 72 6.10 -14.72 -1.28
C ILE A 72 5.72 -15.72 -2.40
N PRO A 73 5.21 -16.91 -2.06
CA PRO A 73 4.81 -17.90 -3.07
C PRO A 73 3.67 -17.38 -3.97
N PRO A 74 3.81 -17.43 -5.31
CA PRO A 74 2.72 -17.07 -6.22
C PRO A 74 1.38 -17.77 -5.96
N PRO A 75 1.35 -19.08 -5.58
CA PRO A 75 0.09 -19.73 -5.25
C PRO A 75 -0.65 -19.10 -4.06
N LEU A 76 0.08 -18.51 -3.09
CA LEU A 76 -0.53 -17.84 -1.94
C LEU A 76 -1.17 -16.51 -2.34
N ILE A 77 -0.49 -15.71 -3.18
CA ILE A 77 -1.05 -14.47 -3.74
C ILE A 77 -2.32 -14.79 -4.53
N LYS A 78 -2.26 -15.82 -5.39
CA LYS A 78 -3.42 -16.27 -6.16
C LYS A 78 -4.57 -16.71 -5.23
N ALA A 79 -4.29 -17.55 -4.24
CA ALA A 79 -5.30 -18.03 -3.30
C ALA A 79 -5.98 -16.87 -2.55
N ALA A 80 -5.22 -15.85 -2.14
CA ALA A 80 -5.78 -14.65 -1.52
C ALA A 80 -6.69 -13.86 -2.48
N HIS A 81 -6.25 -13.64 -3.72
CA HIS A 81 -7.08 -12.98 -4.75
C HIS A 81 -8.36 -13.77 -5.06
N ASP A 82 -8.30 -15.10 -5.14
CA ASP A 82 -9.47 -15.96 -5.32
C ASP A 82 -10.46 -15.80 -4.15
N GLN A 83 -9.98 -15.61 -2.90
CA GLN A 83 -10.86 -15.31 -1.75
C GLN A 83 -11.49 -13.91 -1.84
N VAL A 84 -10.74 -12.90 -2.31
CA VAL A 84 -11.26 -11.54 -2.52
C VAL A 84 -12.36 -11.53 -3.59
N GLU A 85 -12.13 -12.21 -4.70
CA GLU A 85 -13.13 -12.41 -5.75
C GLU A 85 -14.36 -13.11 -5.19
N ALA A 86 -14.19 -14.27 -4.52
CA ALA A 86 -15.29 -15.03 -3.94
C ALA A 86 -16.13 -14.20 -2.95
N PHE A 87 -15.50 -13.37 -2.12
CA PHE A 87 -16.21 -12.46 -1.22
C PHE A 87 -17.04 -11.42 -2.00
N HIS A 88 -16.45 -10.77 -3.01
CA HIS A 88 -17.14 -9.73 -3.77
C HIS A 88 -18.25 -10.26 -4.67
N SER A 89 -18.19 -11.54 -5.05
CA SER A 89 -19.28 -12.25 -5.74
C SER A 89 -20.48 -12.61 -4.85
N GLN A 90 -20.39 -12.45 -3.52
CA GLN A 90 -21.54 -12.71 -2.64
C GLN A 90 -22.65 -11.65 -2.82
N PRO A 91 -23.92 -12.00 -2.54
CA PRO A 91 -25.01 -11.03 -2.50
C PRO A 91 -24.69 -9.83 -1.62
N LEU A 92 -25.16 -8.64 -2.03
CA LEU A 92 -24.92 -7.39 -1.31
C LEU A 92 -25.33 -7.47 0.17
N LYS A 93 -26.43 -8.18 0.47
CA LYS A 93 -26.91 -8.42 1.84
C LYS A 93 -25.80 -9.04 2.72
N ASP A 94 -25.07 -10.02 2.20
CA ASP A 94 -24.07 -10.76 2.96
C ASP A 94 -22.80 -9.93 3.13
N LYS A 95 -22.43 -9.13 2.12
CA LYS A 95 -21.34 -8.15 2.22
C LYS A 95 -21.66 -7.06 3.26
N LEU A 96 -22.90 -6.57 3.27
CA LEU A 96 -23.37 -5.56 4.23
C LEU A 96 -23.47 -6.07 5.67
N ALA A 97 -23.57 -7.38 5.90
CA ALA A 97 -23.59 -7.95 7.25
C ALA A 97 -22.30 -7.65 8.04
N ILE A 98 -21.19 -7.41 7.34
CA ILE A 98 -19.90 -7.02 7.93
C ILE A 98 -19.51 -5.59 7.54
N LYS A 99 -20.48 -4.70 7.29
CA LYS A 99 -20.22 -3.30 6.92
C LYS A 99 -19.26 -2.61 7.89
N VAL A 100 -18.40 -1.75 7.35
CA VAL A 100 -17.47 -0.91 8.11
C VAL A 100 -18.18 -0.05 9.16
N ASP A 101 -17.52 0.14 10.29
CA ASP A 101 -17.98 0.97 11.43
C ASP A 101 -16.88 1.94 11.89
N GLU A 102 -17.05 2.58 13.04
CA GLU A 102 -16.09 3.51 13.64
C GLU A 102 -14.70 2.89 13.93
N LYS A 103 -14.61 1.56 14.02
CA LYS A 103 -13.32 0.85 14.16
C LYS A 103 -12.59 0.71 12.83
N SER A 104 -13.22 1.10 11.72
CA SER A 104 -12.67 1.11 10.36
C SER A 104 -12.29 -0.28 9.81
N THR A 105 -12.95 -1.34 10.28
CA THR A 105 -12.81 -2.70 9.75
C THR A 105 -14.13 -3.20 9.13
N GLY A 106 -14.04 -3.97 8.06
CA GLY A 106 -15.20 -4.53 7.36
C GLY A 106 -15.44 -3.98 5.97
N TYR A 107 -16.64 -4.23 5.44
CA TYR A 107 -17.03 -3.94 4.07
C TYR A 107 -17.39 -2.46 3.85
N VAL A 108 -16.77 -1.85 2.85
CA VAL A 108 -17.00 -0.51 2.35
C VAL A 108 -17.79 -0.62 1.04
N PRO A 109 -19.05 -0.18 1.01
CA PRO A 109 -19.91 -0.34 -0.16
C PRO A 109 -19.40 0.37 -1.41
N PHE A 110 -19.90 -0.07 -2.56
CA PHE A 110 -19.64 0.57 -3.85
C PHE A 110 -19.99 2.06 -3.82
N LYS A 111 -19.15 2.92 -4.42
CA LYS A 111 -19.34 4.38 -4.48
C LYS A 111 -19.43 5.08 -3.10
N SER A 112 -18.70 4.59 -2.09
CA SER A 112 -18.74 5.17 -0.73
C SER A 112 -17.67 6.22 -0.40
N THR A 113 -16.80 6.59 -1.34
CA THR A 113 -15.63 7.46 -1.04
C THR A 113 -15.44 8.56 -2.07
N VAL A 114 -15.11 9.77 -1.61
CA VAL A 114 -14.65 10.90 -2.42
C VAL A 114 -13.39 11.46 -1.77
N TYR A 115 -12.27 11.45 -2.49
CA TYR A 115 -10.99 11.95 -1.97
C TYR A 115 -10.89 13.48 -2.06
N VAL A 116 -11.69 14.17 -1.25
CA VAL A 116 -11.82 15.64 -1.24
C VAL A 116 -10.56 16.34 -0.75
N THR A 117 -9.71 15.68 0.04
CA THR A 117 -8.46 16.29 0.51
C THR A 117 -7.29 16.08 -0.44
N SER A 118 -7.52 15.51 -1.63
CA SER A 118 -6.43 15.29 -2.59
C SER A 118 -5.79 16.62 -2.97
N LYS A 119 -4.47 16.70 -2.78
CA LYS A 119 -3.66 17.83 -3.27
C LYS A 119 -3.30 17.70 -4.74
N VAL A 120 -3.72 16.60 -5.39
CA VAL A 120 -3.34 16.23 -6.76
C VAL A 120 -4.40 16.72 -7.75
N ALA A 121 -5.68 16.55 -7.40
CA ALA A 121 -6.80 16.93 -8.24
C ALA A 121 -8.02 17.26 -7.39
N GLU A 122 -8.87 18.15 -7.89
CA GLU A 122 -10.18 18.40 -7.30
C GLU A 122 -11.13 17.24 -7.62
N ASN A 123 -11.42 16.40 -6.63
CA ASN A 123 -12.24 15.20 -6.80
C ASN A 123 -13.67 15.45 -6.34
N LYS A 124 -14.64 15.38 -7.26
CA LYS A 124 -16.07 15.64 -6.99
C LYS A 124 -16.97 14.41 -7.10
N ARG A 125 -16.41 13.27 -7.54
CA ARG A 125 -17.17 12.06 -7.87
C ARG A 125 -16.81 10.92 -6.95
N LYS A 126 -17.82 10.08 -6.65
CA LYS A 126 -17.65 8.83 -5.91
C LYS A 126 -16.79 7.85 -6.72
N ASN A 127 -15.79 7.27 -6.05
CA ASN A 127 -14.90 6.27 -6.62
C ASN A 127 -15.67 4.97 -6.98
N LEU A 128 -15.36 4.40 -8.14
CA LEU A 128 -15.99 3.18 -8.68
C LEU A 128 -15.34 1.91 -8.12
N ASN A 129 -15.35 1.75 -6.81
CA ASN A 129 -14.90 0.54 -6.15
C ASN A 129 -15.71 0.22 -4.89
N GLU A 130 -15.67 -1.04 -4.50
CA GLU A 130 -16.05 -1.56 -3.19
C GLU A 130 -14.85 -2.29 -2.58
N ASN A 131 -14.76 -2.39 -1.25
CA ASN A 131 -13.64 -3.11 -0.63
C ASN A 131 -13.97 -3.69 0.74
N ILE A 132 -13.23 -4.71 1.17
CA ILE A 132 -13.19 -5.14 2.57
C ILE A 132 -11.87 -4.71 3.21
N ARG A 133 -11.95 -3.96 4.31
CA ARG A 133 -10.80 -3.54 5.12
C ARG A 133 -10.52 -4.57 6.20
N ILE A 134 -9.31 -5.12 6.17
CA ILE A 134 -8.78 -6.04 7.18
C ILE A 134 -7.52 -5.42 7.77
N VAL A 135 -7.37 -5.50 9.09
CA VAL A 135 -6.20 -5.01 9.82
C VAL A 135 -5.43 -6.16 10.44
N ARG A 136 -4.24 -5.89 10.99
CA ARG A 136 -3.45 -6.89 11.72
C ARG A 136 -4.27 -7.59 12.80
N GLU A 137 -4.41 -8.90 12.69
CA GLU A 137 -5.14 -9.73 13.67
C GLU A 137 -4.36 -9.73 14.99
N ARG A 138 -5.05 -9.42 16.09
CA ARG A 138 -4.48 -9.33 17.43
C ARG A 138 -5.33 -10.12 18.44
N PRO A 139 -4.72 -10.61 19.53
CA PRO A 139 -5.46 -11.19 20.65
C PRO A 139 -6.52 -10.23 21.21
N VAL A 140 -7.64 -10.76 21.69
CA VAL A 140 -8.78 -9.95 22.18
C VAL A 140 -8.44 -9.07 23.39
N ASP A 141 -7.42 -9.44 24.16
CA ASP A 141 -6.89 -8.72 25.31
C ASP A 141 -5.80 -7.69 24.92
N HIS A 142 -5.51 -7.52 23.63
CA HIS A 142 -4.57 -6.51 23.17
C HIS A 142 -5.00 -5.11 23.63
N PRO A 143 -4.10 -4.28 24.21
CA PRO A 143 -4.46 -2.99 24.79
C PRO A 143 -5.24 -2.07 23.85
N GLY A 144 -4.87 -2.04 22.56
CA GLY A 144 -5.58 -1.24 21.56
C GLY A 144 -6.98 -1.77 21.21
N ILE A 145 -7.25 -3.08 21.35
CA ILE A 145 -8.60 -3.63 21.21
C ILE A 145 -9.43 -3.25 22.44
N MET A 146 -8.87 -3.45 23.64
CA MET A 146 -9.52 -3.14 24.91
C MET A 146 -9.87 -1.65 25.06
N SER A 147 -9.04 -0.77 24.50
CA SER A 147 -9.30 0.68 24.48
C SER A 147 -10.18 1.15 23.32
N GLY A 148 -10.67 0.25 22.46
CA GLY A 148 -11.47 0.60 21.29
C GLY A 148 -10.73 1.44 20.24
N ARG A 149 -9.40 1.30 20.13
CA ARG A 149 -8.59 2.07 19.17
C ARG A 149 -9.00 1.73 17.73
N PRO A 150 -9.29 2.73 16.87
CA PRO A 150 -9.56 2.50 15.46
C PRO A 150 -8.43 1.72 14.77
N PHE A 151 -8.75 1.00 13.69
CA PHE A 151 -7.80 0.25 12.87
C PHE A 151 -7.03 -0.87 13.61
N THR A 152 -7.43 -1.23 14.83
CA THR A 152 -6.73 -2.24 15.65
C THR A 152 -7.46 -3.59 15.71
N GLY A 153 -8.69 -3.64 15.20
CA GLY A 153 -9.55 -4.81 15.22
C GLY A 153 -10.56 -4.79 16.37
N PRO A 154 -11.27 -5.90 16.63
CA PRO A 154 -11.20 -7.16 15.89
C PRO A 154 -11.66 -7.00 14.44
N ASN A 155 -11.16 -7.86 13.55
CA ASN A 155 -11.65 -7.93 12.18
C ASN A 155 -13.05 -8.54 12.12
N LYS A 156 -13.87 -8.06 11.17
CA LYS A 156 -15.16 -8.68 10.82
C LYS A 156 -14.93 -9.69 9.71
N TRP A 157 -15.06 -10.97 10.03
CA TRP A 157 -14.87 -12.06 9.07
C TRP A 157 -16.22 -12.48 8.48
N PRO A 158 -16.32 -12.76 7.17
CA PRO A 158 -17.58 -13.21 6.58
C PRO A 158 -17.93 -14.62 7.08
N GLU A 159 -19.10 -14.75 7.69
CA GLU A 159 -19.68 -16.03 8.13
C GLU A 159 -20.62 -16.54 7.04
N HIS A 160 -20.05 -17.03 5.94
CA HIS A 160 -20.80 -17.63 4.84
C HIS A 160 -20.21 -19.00 4.48
N GLU A 161 -21.05 -20.00 4.21
CA GLU A 161 -20.63 -21.38 3.92
C GLU A 161 -19.64 -21.48 2.74
N LYS A 162 -19.75 -20.57 1.77
CA LYS A 162 -18.85 -20.46 0.60
C LYS A 162 -17.51 -19.75 0.89
N LEU A 163 -17.35 -19.18 2.08
CA LEU A 163 -16.18 -18.38 2.48
C LEU A 163 -15.45 -18.98 3.68
N THR A 164 -15.59 -20.29 3.92
CA THR A 164 -14.93 -21.02 5.02
C THR A 164 -13.41 -20.89 5.02
N ASN A 165 -12.79 -20.76 3.84
CA ASN A 165 -11.35 -20.57 3.70
C ASN A 165 -10.90 -19.09 3.69
N PHE A 166 -11.82 -18.13 3.71
CA PHE A 166 -11.49 -16.72 3.58
C PHE A 166 -10.55 -16.26 4.69
N LYS A 167 -10.94 -16.43 5.96
CA LYS A 167 -10.12 -16.04 7.11
C LYS A 167 -8.73 -16.70 7.10
N PRO A 168 -8.58 -18.03 7.09
CA PRO A 168 -7.26 -18.66 7.20
C PRO A 168 -6.33 -18.27 6.04
N VAL A 169 -6.81 -18.25 4.79
CA VAL A 169 -5.99 -17.89 3.61
C VAL A 169 -5.58 -16.42 3.65
N MET A 170 -6.50 -15.51 3.95
CA MET A 170 -6.17 -14.08 4.03
C MET A 170 -5.15 -13.78 5.14
N LEU A 171 -5.27 -14.46 6.29
CA LEU A 171 -4.29 -14.32 7.38
C LEU A 171 -2.90 -14.87 7.02
N GLU A 172 -2.83 -16.00 6.32
CA GLU A 172 -1.55 -16.53 5.82
C GLU A 172 -0.90 -15.57 4.83
N TYR A 173 -1.69 -15.04 3.88
CA TYR A 173 -1.24 -14.05 2.91
C TYR A 173 -0.74 -12.76 3.58
N PHE A 174 -1.49 -12.20 4.53
CA PHE A 174 -1.06 -10.97 5.20
C PHE A 174 0.15 -11.16 6.10
N ARG A 175 0.36 -12.35 6.69
CA ARG A 175 1.61 -12.66 7.39
C ARG A 175 2.80 -12.62 6.43
N ALA A 176 2.68 -13.22 5.24
CA ALA A 176 3.75 -13.17 4.24
C ALA A 176 4.04 -11.74 3.75
N MET A 177 3.01 -10.90 3.63
CA MET A 177 3.16 -9.48 3.29
C MET A 177 3.78 -8.65 4.43
N GLU A 178 3.42 -8.93 5.69
CA GLU A 178 4.05 -8.35 6.89
C GLU A 178 5.53 -8.72 6.96
N ASP A 179 5.86 -10.01 6.76
CA ASP A 179 7.25 -10.50 6.73
C ASP A 179 8.07 -9.81 5.64
N LEU A 180 7.50 -9.60 4.45
CA LEU A 180 8.14 -8.84 3.38
C LEU A 180 8.36 -7.37 3.79
N GLY A 181 7.34 -6.72 4.36
CA GLY A 181 7.44 -5.36 4.88
C GLY A 181 8.56 -5.22 5.90
N HIS A 182 8.66 -6.16 6.84
CA HIS A 182 9.71 -6.22 7.85
C HIS A 182 11.10 -6.45 7.22
N ALA A 183 11.23 -7.40 6.29
CA ALA A 183 12.48 -7.69 5.60
C ALA A 183 13.02 -6.50 4.79
N MET A 184 12.15 -5.57 4.37
CA MET A 184 12.53 -4.37 3.63
C MET A 184 12.97 -3.20 4.51
N LEU A 185 12.68 -3.22 5.82
CA LEU A 185 13.04 -2.13 6.75
C LEU A 185 14.54 -1.78 6.72
N PRO A 186 15.48 -2.73 6.72
CA PRO A 186 16.90 -2.41 6.66
C PRO A 186 17.30 -1.68 5.38
N LEU A 187 16.66 -2.00 4.24
CA LEU A 187 16.93 -1.34 2.97
C LEU A 187 16.50 0.13 3.01
N TYR A 188 15.35 0.42 3.61
CA TYR A 188 14.88 1.80 3.80
C TYR A 188 15.78 2.59 4.77
N ALA A 189 16.20 1.97 5.87
CA ALA A 189 17.10 2.62 6.83
C ALA A 189 18.44 2.97 6.16
N MET A 190 19.05 2.01 5.47
CA MET A 190 20.30 2.22 4.73
C MET A 190 20.14 3.24 3.59
N ALA A 191 19.00 3.26 2.88
CA ALA A 191 18.71 4.25 1.84
C ALA A 191 18.66 5.69 2.40
N LEU A 192 18.24 5.83 3.65
CA LEU A 192 18.23 7.10 4.37
C LEU A 192 19.60 7.47 4.95
N GLY A 193 20.57 6.56 4.94
CA GLY A 193 21.88 6.74 5.59
C GLY A 193 21.85 6.45 7.10
N LEU A 194 20.85 5.71 7.56
CA LEU A 194 20.67 5.30 8.96
C LEU A 194 21.25 3.88 9.19
N PRO A 195 21.52 3.50 10.45
CA PRO A 195 21.84 2.11 10.79
C PRO A 195 20.76 1.14 10.28
N HIS A 196 21.19 -0.04 9.79
CA HIS A 196 20.28 -1.02 9.18
C HIS A 196 19.14 -1.50 10.09
N ASP A 197 19.30 -1.38 11.40
CA ASP A 197 18.38 -1.79 12.46
C ASP A 197 17.55 -0.62 13.03
N TYR A 198 17.70 0.59 12.49
CA TYR A 198 17.08 1.80 13.01
C TYR A 198 15.55 1.70 13.20
N PHE A 199 14.87 0.99 12.29
CA PHE A 199 13.41 0.85 12.33
C PHE A 199 12.91 -0.29 13.24
N ASN A 200 13.77 -1.13 13.81
CA ASN A 200 13.35 -2.33 14.54
C ASN A 200 12.37 -2.00 15.70
N ASP A 201 12.69 -0.99 16.50
CA ASP A 201 11.88 -0.62 17.66
C ASP A 201 10.58 0.09 17.27
N LEU A 202 10.54 0.68 16.08
CA LEU A 202 9.39 1.44 15.56
C LEU A 202 8.33 0.54 14.90
N PHE A 203 8.64 -0.75 14.67
CA PHE A 203 7.79 -1.73 13.99
C PHE A 203 7.62 -3.01 14.83
N THR A 204 7.60 -2.92 16.15
CA THR A 204 7.41 -4.06 17.07
C THR A 204 5.96 -4.57 17.12
N ASP A 205 4.98 -3.68 16.90
CA ASP A 205 3.57 -3.99 16.63
C ASP A 205 3.14 -3.20 15.38
N PRO A 206 3.64 -3.60 14.18
CA PRO A 206 3.46 -2.81 12.98
C PRO A 206 1.97 -2.68 12.68
N CYS A 207 1.60 -1.49 12.22
CA CYS A 207 0.22 -1.14 12.02
C CYS A 207 -0.09 -1.21 10.54
N TRP A 208 -0.59 -2.35 10.08
CA TRP A 208 -1.04 -2.46 8.70
C TRP A 208 -2.55 -2.59 8.59
N ILE A 209 -3.04 -2.01 7.49
CA ILE A 209 -4.41 -2.09 7.03
C ILE A 209 -4.33 -2.58 5.61
N SER A 210 -5.31 -3.36 5.19
CA SER A 210 -5.47 -3.78 3.81
C SER A 210 -6.71 -3.18 3.20
N ARG A 211 -6.67 -3.02 1.88
CA ARG A 211 -7.87 -2.83 1.06
C ARG A 211 -7.94 -3.95 0.04
N ASN A 212 -8.95 -4.78 0.20
CA ASN A 212 -9.23 -5.92 -0.68
C ASN A 212 -10.38 -5.51 -1.59
N VAL A 213 -10.03 -5.03 -2.78
CA VAL A 213 -10.88 -4.16 -3.59
C VAL A 213 -11.41 -4.90 -4.80
N HIS A 214 -12.67 -4.63 -5.14
CA HIS A 214 -13.28 -4.96 -6.41
C HIS A 214 -13.59 -3.67 -7.18
N TYR A 215 -13.12 -3.61 -8.43
CA TYR A 215 -13.48 -2.59 -9.41
C TYR A 215 -14.32 -3.25 -10.51
N PRO A 216 -15.64 -3.01 -10.55
CA PRO A 216 -16.48 -3.56 -11.60
C PRO A 216 -16.33 -2.79 -12.92
N PRO A 217 -16.54 -3.43 -14.08
CA PRO A 217 -16.58 -2.77 -15.37
C PRO A 217 -17.90 -2.04 -15.55
N VAL A 218 -17.93 -0.77 -15.15
CA VAL A 218 -19.12 0.09 -15.25
C VAL A 218 -18.82 1.33 -16.08
N ASP A 219 -19.87 1.89 -16.68
CA ASP A 219 -19.77 3.18 -17.35
C ASP A 219 -19.38 4.25 -16.34
N ALA A 220 -18.29 4.94 -16.64
CA ALA A 220 -17.76 6.01 -15.81
C ALA A 220 -18.12 7.36 -16.43
N GLU A 221 -18.52 8.30 -15.58
CA GLU A 221 -18.69 9.69 -15.98
C GLU A 221 -17.34 10.38 -16.22
N GLU A 222 -17.36 11.53 -16.89
CA GLU A 222 -16.17 12.36 -17.03
C GLU A 222 -15.59 12.72 -15.65
N GLY A 223 -14.29 12.52 -15.48
CA GLY A 223 -13.61 12.75 -14.20
C GLY A 223 -13.93 11.73 -13.10
N GLN A 224 -14.59 10.61 -13.43
CA GLN A 224 -14.83 9.51 -12.51
C GLN A 224 -13.77 8.42 -12.67
N PHE A 225 -13.33 7.88 -11.53
CA PHE A 225 -12.22 6.94 -11.46
C PHE A 225 -12.62 5.70 -10.66
N GLY A 226 -11.93 4.58 -10.90
CA GLY A 226 -11.91 3.45 -9.96
C GLY A 226 -11.45 3.92 -8.59
N ILE A 227 -10.35 4.67 -8.56
CA ILE A 227 -9.90 5.51 -7.44
C ILE A 227 -9.32 6.81 -8.00
N ALA A 228 -9.82 7.95 -7.53
CA ALA A 228 -9.39 9.27 -7.96
C ALA A 228 -7.92 9.57 -7.62
N PRO A 229 -7.26 10.53 -8.31
CA PRO A 229 -5.89 10.95 -8.02
C PRO A 229 -5.65 11.26 -6.55
N HIS A 230 -4.66 10.60 -5.95
CA HIS A 230 -4.30 10.73 -4.53
C HIS A 230 -2.86 10.27 -4.28
N THR A 231 -2.41 10.46 -3.04
CA THR A 231 -1.24 9.80 -2.44
C THR A 231 -1.71 8.87 -1.33
N ASP A 232 -0.93 7.81 -1.07
CA ASP A 232 -1.17 6.93 0.08
C ASP A 232 -0.70 7.61 1.37
N HIS A 233 -1.23 7.21 2.52
CA HIS A 233 -1.03 7.95 3.78
C HIS A 233 0.16 7.41 4.58
N GLY A 234 0.57 6.18 4.28
CA GLY A 234 1.39 5.38 5.17
C GLY A 234 2.90 5.53 5.01
N PHE A 235 3.61 4.56 5.56
CA PHE A 235 5.03 4.36 5.31
C PHE A 235 5.24 3.77 3.91
N ILE A 236 4.82 2.52 3.69
CA ILE A 236 4.85 1.88 2.35
C ILE A 236 3.56 1.12 2.05
N THR A 237 3.22 1.05 0.77
CA THR A 237 2.13 0.20 0.27
C THR A 237 2.72 -0.96 -0.52
N LEU A 238 2.22 -2.17 -0.27
CA LEU A 238 2.56 -3.39 -1.00
C LEU A 238 1.32 -3.84 -1.78
N LEU A 239 1.42 -3.88 -3.11
CA LEU A 239 0.32 -4.26 -4.00
C LEU A 239 0.81 -5.29 -5.04
N PRO A 240 0.42 -6.57 -4.97
CA PRO A 240 0.62 -7.48 -6.09
C PRO A 240 0.00 -6.91 -7.37
N ILE A 241 0.80 -6.80 -8.43
CA ILE A 241 0.31 -6.19 -9.68
C ILE A 241 -0.69 -7.13 -10.36
N ASN A 242 -1.79 -6.56 -10.84
CA ASN A 242 -2.87 -7.31 -11.49
C ASN A 242 -2.71 -7.26 -13.01
N GLU A 243 -3.09 -8.34 -13.70
CA GLU A 243 -3.09 -8.44 -15.16
C GLU A 243 -4.10 -7.48 -15.82
N VAL A 244 -5.24 -7.23 -15.17
CA VAL A 244 -6.22 -6.23 -15.59
C VAL A 244 -5.67 -4.83 -15.27
N PRO A 245 -5.38 -4.02 -16.30
CA PRO A 245 -4.77 -2.70 -16.11
C PRO A 245 -5.73 -1.75 -15.40
N GLY A 246 -5.18 -0.70 -14.79
CA GLY A 246 -5.97 0.37 -14.20
C GLY A 246 -5.15 1.37 -13.41
N LEU A 247 -4.10 0.92 -12.73
CA LEU A 247 -3.21 1.78 -11.96
C LEU A 247 -2.38 2.70 -12.89
N GLN A 248 -2.41 4.00 -12.60
CA GLN A 248 -1.52 4.99 -13.19
C GLN A 248 -0.78 5.77 -12.10
N VAL A 249 0.49 6.06 -12.37
CA VAL A 249 1.42 6.77 -11.46
C VAL A 249 1.83 8.08 -12.14
N GLN A 250 1.91 9.17 -11.39
CA GLN A 250 2.26 10.48 -11.94
C GLN A 250 3.78 10.74 -11.88
N ALA A 251 4.37 11.02 -13.03
CA ALA A 251 5.75 11.50 -13.16
C ALA A 251 5.91 12.93 -12.61
N ARG A 252 7.17 13.37 -12.45
CA ARG A 252 7.50 14.72 -11.93
C ARG A 252 6.95 15.87 -12.78
N ASP A 253 6.81 15.65 -14.08
CA ASP A 253 6.27 16.61 -15.03
C ASP A 253 4.74 16.58 -15.12
N GLY A 254 4.07 15.77 -14.29
CA GLY A 254 2.62 15.64 -14.25
C GLY A 254 2.04 14.58 -15.18
N VAL A 255 2.86 13.93 -16.02
CA VAL A 255 2.40 12.88 -16.95
C VAL A 255 1.99 11.61 -16.19
N TRP A 256 0.84 11.06 -16.55
CA TRP A 256 0.34 9.79 -15.99
C TRP A 256 0.90 8.59 -16.75
N ILE A 257 1.61 7.71 -16.05
CA ILE A 257 2.24 6.49 -16.56
C ILE A 257 1.41 5.28 -16.12
N SER A 258 1.01 4.42 -17.05
CA SER A 258 0.33 3.17 -16.72
C SER A 258 1.30 2.17 -16.10
N ALA A 259 0.90 1.57 -14.97
CA ALA A 259 1.64 0.49 -14.34
C ALA A 259 1.40 -0.83 -15.12
N GLY A 260 2.37 -1.22 -15.94
CA GLY A 260 2.31 -2.47 -16.72
C GLY A 260 2.44 -3.73 -15.86
N TYR A 261 1.80 -4.82 -16.28
CA TYR A 261 1.88 -6.11 -15.57
C TYR A 261 3.28 -6.71 -15.66
N ILE A 262 3.80 -7.17 -14.51
CA ILE A 262 4.99 -8.00 -14.40
C ILE A 262 4.59 -9.23 -13.58
N GLU A 263 4.78 -10.41 -14.16
CA GLU A 263 4.39 -11.67 -13.54
C GLU A 263 5.03 -11.80 -12.14
N ASN A 264 4.21 -12.13 -11.15
CA ASN A 264 4.64 -12.30 -9.76
C ASN A 264 5.33 -11.08 -9.13
N ALA A 265 5.11 -9.87 -9.66
CA ALA A 265 5.65 -8.66 -9.05
C ALA A 265 4.71 -8.05 -8.02
N ILE A 266 5.29 -7.39 -7.03
CA ILE A 266 4.57 -6.48 -6.13
C ILE A 266 5.01 -5.07 -6.48
N ILE A 267 4.08 -4.18 -6.78
CA ILE A 267 4.36 -2.76 -6.91
C ILE A 267 4.35 -2.12 -5.51
N VAL A 268 5.35 -1.31 -5.23
CA VAL A 268 5.60 -0.70 -3.93
C VAL A 268 5.76 0.81 -4.09
N ASN A 269 5.14 1.56 -3.19
CA ASN A 269 5.30 3.00 -3.11
C ASN A 269 5.39 3.48 -1.66
N SER A 270 5.99 4.65 -1.48
CA SER A 270 5.96 5.36 -0.20
C SER A 270 4.70 6.22 -0.09
N GLY A 271 4.19 6.38 1.12
CA GLY A 271 3.07 7.27 1.43
C GLY A 271 3.49 8.60 2.08
N ASP A 272 2.48 9.40 2.42
CA ASP A 272 2.60 10.73 3.00
C ASP A 272 3.34 10.71 4.35
N PHE A 273 3.16 9.68 5.17
CA PHE A 273 3.88 9.56 6.44
C PHE A 273 5.38 9.39 6.21
N MET A 274 5.80 8.59 5.22
CA MET A 274 7.21 8.50 4.81
C MET A 274 7.73 9.84 4.26
N ALA A 275 6.95 10.51 3.40
CA ALA A 275 7.34 11.82 2.88
C ALA A 275 7.53 12.84 4.02
N LYS A 276 6.68 12.80 5.05
CA LYS A 276 6.76 13.64 6.24
C LYS A 276 7.98 13.30 7.10
N TRP A 277 8.22 12.01 7.34
CA TRP A 277 9.40 11.50 8.06
C TRP A 277 10.71 11.88 7.41
N THR A 278 10.75 11.91 6.09
CA THR A 278 11.94 12.24 5.31
C THR A 278 11.98 13.72 4.91
N ASN A 279 11.05 14.52 5.43
CA ASN A 279 10.93 15.95 5.17
C ASN A 279 10.89 16.29 3.66
N GLY A 280 10.22 15.45 2.87
CA GLY A 280 10.09 15.59 1.42
C GLY A 280 11.22 14.96 0.60
N ARG A 281 12.25 14.37 1.23
CA ARG A 281 13.33 13.67 0.52
C ARG A 281 12.79 12.45 -0.24
N PHE A 282 11.97 11.62 0.40
CA PHE A 282 11.26 10.54 -0.29
C PHE A 282 9.87 11.01 -0.70
N ARG A 283 9.48 10.69 -1.93
CA ARG A 283 8.22 11.18 -2.51
C ARG A 283 7.05 10.26 -2.20
N ALA A 284 5.96 10.85 -1.72
CA ALA A 284 4.64 10.26 -1.83
C ALA A 284 4.12 10.57 -3.24
N THR A 285 4.18 9.59 -4.14
CA THR A 285 3.88 9.83 -5.55
C THR A 285 2.39 9.74 -5.84
N PRO A 286 1.81 10.74 -6.52
CA PRO A 286 0.42 10.69 -6.92
C PRO A 286 0.14 9.49 -7.83
N HIS A 287 -0.98 8.83 -7.58
CA HIS A 287 -1.46 7.71 -8.38
C HIS A 287 -2.99 7.72 -8.45
N ARG A 288 -3.54 7.02 -9.44
CA ARG A 288 -4.99 6.86 -9.65
C ARG A 288 -5.30 5.49 -10.23
N VAL A 289 -6.54 5.07 -10.16
CA VAL A 289 -7.03 3.84 -10.82
C VAL A 289 -8.11 4.22 -11.80
N LEU A 290 -7.87 3.96 -13.09
CA LEU A 290 -8.87 4.11 -14.13
C LEU A 290 -9.98 3.04 -13.97
N PRO A 291 -11.23 3.33 -14.34
CA PRO A 291 -12.29 2.33 -14.40
C PRO A 291 -11.86 1.18 -15.34
N PRO A 292 -11.94 -0.09 -14.91
CA PRO A 292 -11.47 -1.20 -15.72
C PRO A 292 -12.54 -1.59 -16.77
N THR A 293 -12.12 -2.31 -17.81
CA THR A 293 -13.02 -2.87 -18.83
C THR A 293 -13.52 -4.28 -18.50
N LYS A 294 -13.00 -4.88 -17.44
CA LYS A 294 -13.39 -6.19 -16.86
C LYS A 294 -13.27 -6.11 -15.34
N ASP A 295 -13.88 -7.04 -14.61
CA ASP A 295 -13.72 -7.10 -13.16
C ASP A 295 -12.24 -7.17 -12.76
N ARG A 296 -11.87 -6.32 -11.81
CA ARG A 296 -10.50 -6.23 -11.31
C ARG A 296 -10.49 -6.37 -9.80
N TYR A 297 -9.81 -7.39 -9.31
CA TYR A 297 -9.65 -7.69 -7.88
C TYR A 297 -8.22 -7.46 -7.43
N ILE A 298 -8.02 -6.73 -6.34
CA ILE A 298 -6.68 -6.52 -5.77
C ILE A 298 -6.69 -6.63 -4.25
N SER A 299 -5.53 -6.91 -3.68
CA SER A 299 -5.28 -6.78 -2.24
C SER A 299 -4.06 -5.89 -2.00
N ALA A 300 -4.30 -4.64 -1.63
CA ALA A 300 -3.24 -3.71 -1.20
C ALA A 300 -3.06 -3.79 0.31
N LEU A 301 -1.80 -3.83 0.78
CA LEU A 301 -1.44 -3.75 2.20
C LEU A 301 -0.62 -2.48 2.47
N PHE A 302 -1.13 -1.62 3.33
CA PHE A 302 -0.48 -0.39 3.79
C PHE A 302 0.31 -0.73 5.06
N TYR A 303 1.62 -0.92 4.95
CA TYR A 303 2.51 -1.30 6.05
C TYR A 303 3.08 -0.07 6.75
N ASN A 304 2.82 0.10 8.05
CA ASN A 304 3.19 1.28 8.83
C ASN A 304 3.88 0.92 10.15
N PRO A 305 4.62 1.87 10.77
CA PRO A 305 5.15 1.71 12.11
C PRO A 305 4.04 1.57 13.15
N ASN A 306 4.43 1.36 14.42
CA ASN A 306 3.50 1.37 15.55
C ASN A 306 2.69 2.68 15.60
N TRP A 307 1.47 2.60 16.15
CA TRP A 307 0.49 3.69 16.15
C TRP A 307 0.98 5.00 16.79
N ASP A 308 1.79 4.92 17.83
CA ASP A 308 2.31 6.02 18.63
C ASP A 308 3.56 6.67 18.04
N VAL A 309 4.10 6.12 16.96
CA VAL A 309 5.33 6.62 16.37
C VAL A 309 5.12 8.01 15.78
N SER A 310 6.00 8.93 16.18
CA SER A 310 5.97 10.34 15.79
C SER A 310 6.40 10.54 14.34
N SER A 311 5.71 11.42 13.63
CA SER A 311 6.06 11.87 12.28
C SER A 311 7.16 12.94 12.26
N ALA A 312 7.88 13.15 13.37
CA ALA A 312 9.01 14.07 13.42
C ALA A 312 10.08 13.64 12.40
N PRO A 313 10.76 14.57 11.72
CA PRO A 313 11.68 14.17 10.68
C PRO A 313 12.84 13.35 11.23
N LEU A 314 13.21 12.31 10.48
CA LEU A 314 14.27 11.37 10.82
C LEU A 314 15.65 12.05 10.86
N PRO A 315 16.64 11.46 11.57
CA PRO A 315 18.01 11.96 11.56
C PRO A 315 18.53 12.11 10.12
N GLY A 316 19.18 13.24 9.84
CA GLY A 316 19.68 13.57 8.50
C GLY A 316 18.63 14.08 7.51
N CYS A 317 17.33 14.11 7.87
CA CYS A 317 16.26 14.67 7.04
C CYS A 317 15.86 16.11 7.45
N ASN A 318 16.50 16.66 8.48
CA ASN A 318 16.42 18.08 8.85
C ASN A 318 17.69 18.78 8.38
N GLY A 319 17.60 19.56 7.30
CA GLY A 319 18.74 20.27 6.73
C GLY A 319 18.34 21.54 5.95
N PRO A 320 19.31 22.39 5.58
CA PRO A 320 19.05 23.64 4.85
C PRO A 320 18.29 23.36 3.55
N GLY A 321 17.17 24.06 3.33
CA GLY A 321 16.35 23.93 2.11
C GLY A 321 15.03 23.16 2.30
N HIS A 322 14.80 22.54 3.45
CA HIS A 322 13.52 21.89 3.75
C HIS A 322 12.76 22.66 4.84
N GLN A 323 11.52 23.03 4.56
CA GLN A 323 10.61 23.61 5.55
C GLN A 323 10.17 22.49 6.50
N PRO A 324 10.28 22.65 7.83
CA PRO A 324 9.77 21.64 8.75
C PRO A 324 8.27 21.38 8.49
N PRO A 325 7.78 20.14 8.68
CA PRO A 325 6.38 19.83 8.45
C PRO A 325 5.49 20.70 9.33
N SER A 326 4.35 21.13 8.76
CA SER A 326 3.43 22.08 9.41
C SER A 326 2.85 21.60 10.75
N ALA A 327 2.84 20.29 10.99
CA ALA A 327 2.48 19.68 12.27
C ALA A 327 3.20 18.35 12.44
N ILE A 328 3.62 18.01 13.65
CA ILE A 328 4.08 16.66 14.02
C ILE A 328 2.88 15.89 14.58
N THR A 329 2.67 14.67 14.11
CA THR A 329 1.53 13.82 14.50
C THR A 329 2.02 12.41 14.80
N THR A 330 1.27 11.62 15.55
CA THR A 330 1.49 10.16 15.59
C THR A 330 1.03 9.51 14.28
N MET A 331 1.42 8.26 14.03
CA MET A 331 0.90 7.48 12.89
C MET A 331 -0.62 7.33 12.98
N LEU A 332 -1.16 7.09 14.18
CA LEU A 332 -2.60 7.00 14.40
C LEU A 332 -3.31 8.31 14.06
N ASP A 333 -2.84 9.44 14.61
CA ASP A 333 -3.47 10.74 14.36
C ASP A 333 -3.42 11.12 12.87
N HIS A 334 -2.31 10.81 12.21
CA HIS A 334 -2.16 11.04 10.77
C HIS A 334 -3.20 10.27 9.96
N LEU A 335 -3.37 8.97 10.25
CA LEU A 335 -4.32 8.13 9.56
C LEU A 335 -5.77 8.51 9.88
N CYS A 336 -6.09 8.76 11.15
CA CYS A 336 -7.42 9.20 11.57
C CYS A 336 -7.81 10.49 10.86
N ALA A 337 -6.90 11.48 10.81
CA ALA A 337 -7.14 12.73 10.08
C ALA A 337 -7.44 12.46 8.59
N TYR A 338 -6.66 11.60 7.94
CA TYR A 338 -6.91 11.25 6.55
C TYR A 338 -8.28 10.59 6.34
N VAL A 339 -8.61 9.57 7.13
CA VAL A 339 -9.86 8.82 6.97
C VAL A 339 -11.07 9.69 7.27
N ASN A 340 -11.01 10.47 8.35
CA ASN A 340 -12.10 11.35 8.75
C ASN A 340 -12.43 12.40 7.68
N SER A 341 -11.44 12.86 6.92
CA SER A 341 -11.66 13.86 5.87
C SER A 341 -12.09 13.31 4.51
N ASN A 342 -11.87 12.02 4.23
CA ASN A 342 -12.06 11.44 2.88
C ASN A 342 -13.13 10.33 2.81
N TYR A 343 -13.60 9.85 3.96
CA TYR A 343 -14.63 8.84 4.04
C TYR A 343 -15.86 9.43 4.71
N ALA A 344 -17.01 9.15 4.09
CA ALA A 344 -18.31 9.40 4.66
C ALA A 344 -18.45 8.71 6.04
N GLN A 345 -19.29 9.25 6.92
CA GLN A 345 -19.62 8.60 8.21
C GLN A 345 -20.09 7.16 8.01
N THR A 346 -20.91 6.94 6.99
CA THR A 346 -21.42 5.62 6.59
C THR A 346 -20.34 4.67 6.05
N ALA A 347 -19.12 5.16 5.81
CA ALA A 347 -17.95 4.43 5.33
C ALA A 347 -16.78 4.44 6.34
N GLY A 348 -17.05 4.79 7.60
CA GLY A 348 -16.09 4.78 8.71
C GLY A 348 -15.20 6.02 8.83
N GLY A 349 -15.57 7.15 8.20
CA GLY A 349 -14.92 8.46 8.41
C GLY A 349 -15.84 9.47 9.09
N MET A 350 -15.62 10.76 8.86
CA MET A 350 -16.43 11.85 9.44
C MET A 350 -16.91 12.87 8.41
N GLN A 351 -16.65 12.64 7.11
CA GLN A 351 -17.16 13.48 6.05
C GLN A 351 -18.70 13.42 6.08
N ASP A 352 -19.36 14.57 5.97
CA ASP A 352 -20.81 14.62 5.79
C ASP A 352 -21.18 13.71 4.61
N ASP A 353 -22.28 12.96 4.74
CA ASP A 353 -22.90 12.24 3.63
C ASP A 353 -23.48 13.29 2.64
N GLN A 354 -22.63 14.10 2.01
CA GLN A 354 -23.07 15.02 0.97
C GLN A 354 -23.57 14.17 -0.20
N ASP A 355 -24.67 14.61 -0.83
CA ASP A 355 -25.09 14.12 -2.13
C ASP A 355 -24.07 14.57 -3.18
N PHE A 356 -22.91 13.91 -3.19
CA PHE A 356 -22.08 13.84 -4.38
C PHE A 356 -22.85 12.99 -5.38
N SER A 357 -23.66 13.67 -6.20
CA SER A 357 -24.40 13.12 -7.33
C SER A 357 -23.46 12.53 -8.36
#